data_AF-A0A9E5FK86-F1
#
_entry.id   AF-A0A9E5FK86-F1
#
_cell.length_a   1.000
_cell.length_b   1.000
_cell.length_c   1.000
_cell.angle_alpha   90.00
_cell.angle_beta   90.00
_cell.angle_gamma   90.00
#
_symmetry.space_group_name_H-M   'P 1'
#
loop_
_entity.id
_entity.type
_entity.pdbx_description
1 polymer ?
#
loop_
_entity_poly.entity_id
_entity_poly.type
_entity_poly.pdbx_seq_one_letter_code
_entity_poly.pdbx_strand_id
1 'polypeptide(L)' 'MEARRNKRIEGRHPYLYLDGIWLKRTWGGEVRKVALLVAIRVNADGYREIIGVFEGM' A
#
# COMPACT_ATOMS: atom_id res chain seq x y z
N MET A 1 -10.16 2.11 10.36
CA MET A 1 -9.13 2.03 9.29
C MET A 1 -9.66 2.30 7.88
N GLU A 2 -10.98 2.27 7.63
CA GLU A 2 -11.53 2.52 6.28
C GLU A 2 -11.47 3.98 5.81
N ALA A 3 -11.51 4.95 6.73
CA ALA A 3 -11.63 6.38 6.39
C ALA A 3 -10.46 6.93 5.54
N ARG A 4 -9.29 6.27 5.52
CA ARG A 4 -8.13 6.68 4.72
C ARG A 4 -8.14 6.07 3.30
N ARG A 5 -8.76 4.91 3.10
CA ARG A 5 -8.74 4.18 1.82
C ARG A 5 -9.49 4.93 0.70
N ASN A 6 -10.54 5.67 1.07
CA ASN A 6 -11.37 6.43 0.12
C ASN A 6 -11.07 7.93 0.12
N LYS A 7 -10.01 8.39 0.79
CA LYS A 7 -9.67 9.81 0.78
C LYS A 7 -9.13 10.16 -0.61
N ARG A 8 -9.77 11.13 -1.26
CA ARG A 8 -9.33 11.64 -2.56
C ARG A 8 -7.88 12.11 -2.44
N ILE A 9 -7.07 11.74 -3.40
CA ILE A 9 -5.67 12.16 -3.46
C ILE A 9 -5.67 13.63 -3.91
N GLU A 10 -5.32 14.53 -3.00
CA GLU A 10 -5.33 15.99 -3.21
C GLU A 10 -3.91 16.56 -3.35
N GLY A 11 -3.74 17.50 -4.28
CA GLY A 11 -2.46 18.18 -4.57
C GLY A 11 -1.72 17.60 -5.78
N ARG A 12 -0.57 18.20 -6.10
CA ARG A 12 0.30 17.72 -7.18
C ARG A 12 1.19 16.60 -6.63
N HIS A 13 1.04 15.40 -7.17
CA HIS A 13 1.88 14.26 -6.84
C HIS A 13 2.77 13.95 -8.04
N PRO A 14 4.00 14.47 -8.05
CA PRO A 14 4.87 14.31 -9.21
C PRO A 14 5.19 12.84 -9.50
N TYR A 15 5.17 11.97 -8.46
CA TYR A 15 5.44 10.54 -8.60
C TYR A 15 4.60 9.69 -7.65
N LEU A 16 4.17 8.53 -8.17
CA LEU A 16 3.54 7.44 -7.42
C LEU A 16 4.37 6.17 -7.63
N TYR A 17 4.67 5.49 -6.52
CA TYR A 17 5.32 4.19 -6.51
C TYR A 17 4.33 3.13 -6.04
N LEU A 18 4.39 1.96 -6.68
CA LEU A 18 3.68 0.75 -6.28
C LEU A 18 4.74 -0.31 -5.99
N ASP A 19 4.77 -0.81 -4.76
CA ASP A 19 5.66 -1.90 -4.35
C ASP A 19 4.85 -3.16 -4.05
N GLY A 20 5.29 -4.29 -4.59
CA GLY A 20 4.64 -5.59 -4.49
C GLY A 20 5.47 -6.54 -3.63
N ILE A 21 4.99 -6.87 -2.44
CA ILE A 21 5.68 -7.72 -1.48
C ILE A 21 4.93 -9.04 -1.35
N TRP A 22 5.61 -10.17 -1.56
CA TRP A 22 5.07 -11.49 -1.26
C TRP A 22 5.45 -11.90 0.16
N LEU A 23 4.45 -12.20 0.98
CA LEU A 23 4.63 -12.71 2.33
C LEU A 23 4.11 -14.15 2.42
N LYS A 24 4.79 -14.97 3.23
CA LYS A 24 4.28 -16.26 3.66
C LYS A 24 3.55 -16.05 4.99
N ARG A 25 2.23 -16.15 4.99
CA ARG A 25 1.40 -16.03 6.19
C ARG A 25 0.99 -17.42 6.65
N THR A 26 1.34 -17.77 7.88
CA THR A 26 0.97 -19.06 8.47
C THR A 26 -0.27 -18.88 9.35
N TRP A 27 -1.33 -19.65 9.10
CA TRP A 27 -2.53 -19.67 9.94
C TRP A 27 -2.93 -21.13 10.21
N GLY A 28 -3.03 -21.52 11.47
CA GLY A 28 -3.45 -22.89 11.86
C GLY A 28 -2.56 -24.02 11.32
N GLY A 29 -1.31 -23.75 10.96
CA GLY A 29 -0.38 -24.74 10.37
C GLY A 29 -0.32 -24.74 8.84
N GLU A 30 -1.22 -24.02 8.14
CA GLU A 30 -1.14 -23.82 6.70
C GLU A 30 -0.34 -22.56 6.34
N VAL A 31 0.62 -22.70 5.43
CA VAL A 31 1.34 -21.55 4.85
C VAL A 31 0.64 -21.12 3.58
N ARG A 32 0.07 -19.90 3.60
CA ARG A 32 -0.51 -19.27 2.42
C ARG A 32 0.40 -18.16 1.94
N LYS A 33 0.57 -18.06 0.63
CA LYS A 33 1.27 -16.92 0.03
C LYS A 33 0.26 -15.78 -0.09
N VAL A 34 0.61 -14.63 0.44
CA VAL A 34 -0.20 -13.41 0.38
C VAL A 34 0.61 -12.35 -0.37
N ALA A 35 -0.01 -11.68 -1.32
CA ALA A 35 0.58 -10.54 -2.00
C ALA A 35 0.13 -9.24 -1.30
N LEU A 36 1.07 -8.38 -0.95
CA LEU A 36 0.79 -7.02 -0.51
C LEU A 36 1.21 -6.03 -1.58
N LEU A 37 0.33 -5.09 -1.91
CA LEU A 37 0.63 -3.98 -2.78
C LEU A 37 0.56 -2.69 -1.98
N VAL A 38 1.66 -1.93 -1.94
CA VAL A 38 1.75 -0.67 -1.20
C VAL A 38 1.88 0.49 -2.19
N ALA A 39 1.00 1.48 -2.07
CA ALA A 39 1.03 2.71 -2.83
C ALA A 39 1.68 3.84 -2.03
N ILE A 40 2.77 4.39 -2.56
CA ILE A 40 3.55 5.46 -1.94
C ILE A 40 3.57 6.65 -2.88
N ARG A 41 3.18 7.83 -2.40
CA ARG A 41 3.32 9.08 -3.15
C ARG A 41 4.48 9.91 -2.62
N VAL A 42 4.99 10.81 -3.46
CA VAL A 42 5.82 11.94 -3.01
C VAL A 42 4.95 13.19 -3.01
N ASN A 43 4.93 13.92 -1.90
CA ASN A 43 4.20 15.19 -1.79
C ASN A 43 5.02 16.35 -2.38
N ALA A 44 4.44 17.55 -2.44
CA ALA A 44 5.09 18.72 -3.02
C ALA A 44 6.36 19.14 -2.26
N ASP A 45 6.45 18.81 -0.97
CA ASP A 45 7.59 19.09 -0.10
C ASP A 45 8.69 18.01 -0.20
N GLY A 46 8.52 17.01 -1.06
CA GLY A 46 9.49 15.94 -1.29
C GLY A 46 9.41 14.77 -0.31
N TYR A 47 8.41 14.72 0.58
CA TYR A 47 8.23 13.63 1.52
C TYR A 47 7.47 12.45 0.91
N ARG A 48 7.88 11.24 1.28
CA ARG A 48 7.23 9.99 0.92
C ARG A 48 6.09 9.69 1.88
N GLU A 49 4.91 9.41 1.35
CA GLU A 49 3.72 9.11 2.13
C GLU A 49 3.04 7.83 1.62
N ILE A 50 2.70 6.93 2.54
CA ILE A 50 1.87 5.77 2.23
C ILE A 50 0.42 6.23 2.12
N ILE A 51 -0.19 5.93 0.97
CA ILE A 51 -1.58 6.31 0.69
C ILE A 51 -2.51 5.10 0.57
N GLY A 52 -1.97 3.91 0.38
CA GLY A 52 -2.79 2.70 0.32
C GLY A 52 -1.96 1.44 0.53
N VAL A 53 -2.61 0.44 1.11
CA VAL A 53 -2.12 -0.93 1.17
C VAL A 53 -3.27 -1.83 0.73
N PHE A 54 -2.98 -2.76 -0.17
CA PHE A 54 -3.93 -3.75 -0.65
C PHE A 54 -3.35 -5.15 -0.45
N GLU A 55 -4.14 -6.03 0.18
CA GLU A 55 -3.81 -7.44 0.35
C GLU A 55 -4.53 -8.24 -0.74
N GLY A 56 -3.77 -8.93 -1.58
CA GLY A 56 -4.24 -9.93 -2.52
C GLY A 56 -4.09 -11.33 -1.94
N MET A 57 -5.18 -12.10 -1.95
CA MET A 57 -5.19 -13.54 -1.66
C MET A 57 -5.00 -14.35 -2.94
#